data_AF-A0A1F4B0Q6-F1
#
_entry.id   AF-A0A1F4B0Q6-F1
#
_cell.length_a   1.000
_cell.length_b   1.000
_cell.length_c   1.000
_cell.angle_alpha   90.00
_cell.angle_beta   90.00
_cell.angle_gamma   90.00
#
_symmetry.space_group_name_H-M   'P 1'
#
loop_
_entity.id
_entity.type
_entity.pdbx_description
1 polymer ?
#
loop_
_entity_poly.entity_id
_entity_poly.type
_entity_poly.pdbx_seq_one_letter_code
_entity_poly.pdbx_strand_id
1 'polypeptide(L)'
;MTLSYAARALILETEGFSSKPDWPGGQSGVTIGFGYDIGYVTVDQFESDWGELVKPPVCRRLRAVIGVRALRARNRVGELSDVRVSRKAAEQVFNARTLPLYELRAAQAFPGLDALPEDARGALVSLVYNRGTSMVDSSPEDRRREMRAIRAAVARGNLAEIAAQLRSMKRLWEGQGLGGLIARREEEAQLVESAVA
;
A
#
# COMPACT_ATOMS: atom_id res chain seq x y z
N MET A 1 16.10 1.75 2.84
CA MET A 1 16.30 1.38 1.43
C MET A 1 15.93 2.59 0.58
N THR A 2 16.60 2.85 -0.54
CA THR A 2 16.19 3.94 -1.46
C THR A 2 15.28 3.38 -2.54
N LEU A 3 14.27 4.14 -2.96
CA LEU A 3 13.40 3.81 -4.09
C LEU A 3 13.54 4.91 -5.13
N SER A 4 13.48 4.53 -6.41
CA SER A 4 13.50 5.49 -7.50
C SER A 4 12.29 6.42 -7.47
N TYR A 5 12.38 7.53 -8.21
CA TYR A 5 11.25 8.43 -8.39
C TYR A 5 10.06 7.73 -9.07
N ALA A 6 10.32 6.93 -10.11
CA ALA A 6 9.29 6.18 -10.83
C ALA A 6 8.55 5.20 -9.91
N ALA A 7 9.29 4.48 -9.07
CA ALA A 7 8.71 3.59 -8.05
C ALA A 7 7.80 4.32 -7.07
N ARG A 8 8.23 5.48 -6.56
CA ARG A 8 7.44 6.29 -5.63
C ARG A 8 6.18 6.84 -6.28
N ALA A 9 6.29 7.31 -7.52
CA ALA A 9 5.16 7.79 -8.31
C ALA A 9 4.13 6.67 -8.54
N LEU A 10 4.58 5.49 -8.98
CA LEU A 10 3.73 4.32 -9.18
C LEU A 10 2.92 3.98 -7.92
N ILE A 11 3.57 3.92 -6.75
CA ILE A 11 2.86 3.59 -5.50
C ILE A 11 1.82 4.68 -5.19
N LEU A 12 2.19 5.96 -5.23
CA LEU A 12 1.26 7.06 -4.93
C LEU A 12 0.05 7.10 -5.88
N GLU A 13 0.29 6.91 -7.18
CA GLU A 13 -0.75 6.93 -8.21
C GLU A 13 -1.70 5.73 -8.09
N THR A 14 -1.15 4.54 -7.85
CA THR A 14 -1.94 3.31 -7.72
C THR A 14 -2.73 3.23 -6.41
N GLU A 15 -2.22 3.82 -5.32
CA GLU A 15 -3.00 3.95 -4.06
C GLU A 15 -4.09 5.01 -4.17
N GLY A 16 -3.85 6.06 -4.97
CA GLY A 16 -4.79 7.16 -5.13
C GLY A 16 -4.89 8.05 -3.89
N PHE A 17 -5.34 9.29 -4.11
CA PHE A 17 -5.51 10.27 -3.05
C PHE A 17 -6.99 10.47 -2.71
N SER A 18 -7.37 10.22 -1.45
CA SER A 18 -8.66 10.68 -0.94
C SER A 18 -8.52 11.92 -0.07
N SER A 19 -9.08 13.03 -0.56
CA SER A 19 -9.17 14.29 0.21
C SER A 19 -10.20 14.23 1.35
N LYS A 20 -11.18 13.33 1.25
CA LYS A 20 -12.27 13.17 2.20
C LYS A 20 -12.09 11.85 2.96
N PRO A 21 -12.36 11.81 4.28
CA PRO A 21 -12.43 10.55 5.00
C PRO A 21 -13.45 9.60 4.38
N ASP A 22 -13.07 8.35 4.21
CA ASP A 22 -13.93 7.29 3.66
C ASP A 22 -13.76 5.97 4.42
N TRP A 23 -14.63 5.00 4.15
CA TRP A 23 -14.54 3.63 4.66
C TRP A 23 -14.45 2.64 3.49
N PRO A 24 -13.27 2.07 3.22
CA PRO A 24 -13.06 1.25 2.03
C PRO A 24 -13.66 -0.17 2.12
N GLY A 25 -14.30 -0.53 3.24
CA GLY A 25 -14.96 -1.83 3.42
C GLY A 25 -14.32 -2.75 4.47
N GLY A 26 -14.93 -3.92 4.67
CA GLY A 26 -14.35 -5.02 5.47
C GLY A 26 -14.08 -4.66 6.93
N GLN A 27 -12.86 -4.93 7.39
CA GLN A 27 -12.39 -4.64 8.76
C GLN A 27 -11.69 -3.28 8.88
N SER A 28 -11.71 -2.47 7.82
CA SER A 28 -11.05 -1.17 7.79
C SER A 28 -11.70 -0.17 8.76
N GLY A 29 -10.91 0.79 9.23
CA GLY A 29 -11.40 1.99 9.90
C GLY A 29 -11.73 3.10 8.92
N VAL A 30 -11.82 4.33 9.46
CA VAL A 30 -11.90 5.54 8.63
C VAL A 30 -10.53 5.77 8.00
N THR A 31 -10.47 5.94 6.68
CA THR A 31 -9.25 6.10 5.91
C THR A 31 -9.16 7.49 5.29
N ILE A 32 -7.95 8.09 5.30
CA ILE A 32 -7.65 9.41 4.71
C ILE A 32 -6.37 9.37 3.87
N GLY A 33 -6.22 10.35 2.97
CA GLY A 33 -4.99 10.52 2.20
C GLY A 33 -4.71 9.33 1.28
N PHE A 34 -3.49 8.79 1.35
CA PHE A 34 -3.04 7.60 0.61
C PHE A 34 -3.17 6.35 1.51
N GLY A 35 -4.39 5.91 1.75
CA GLY A 35 -4.65 4.65 2.46
C GLY A 35 -4.36 4.66 3.97
N TYR A 36 -4.22 5.83 4.62
CA TYR A 36 -3.96 5.91 6.05
C TYR A 36 -5.21 5.53 6.85
N ASP A 37 -5.24 4.33 7.42
CA ASP A 37 -6.36 3.79 8.19
C ASP A 37 -6.27 4.19 9.68
N ILE A 38 -7.13 5.12 10.09
CA ILE A 38 -7.21 5.68 11.44
C ILE A 38 -7.68 4.63 12.46
N GLY A 39 -8.36 3.58 12.00
CA GLY A 39 -8.80 2.47 12.86
C GLY A 39 -7.63 1.64 13.40
N TYR A 40 -6.46 1.65 12.76
CA TYR A 40 -5.33 0.80 13.12
C TYR A 40 -4.17 1.51 13.81
N VAL A 41 -4.29 2.81 14.08
CA VAL A 41 -3.27 3.60 14.76
C VAL A 41 -3.67 3.90 16.20
N THR A 42 -2.69 4.24 17.03
CA THR A 42 -2.93 4.79 18.37
C THR A 42 -3.14 6.30 18.29
N VAL A 43 -3.60 6.89 19.40
CA VAL A 43 -3.68 8.34 19.55
C VAL A 43 -2.33 9.00 19.30
N ASP A 44 -1.28 8.54 19.99
CA ASP A 44 0.06 9.15 19.89
C ASP A 44 0.63 9.05 18.47
N GLN A 45 0.41 7.92 17.79
CA GLN A 45 0.82 7.74 16.41
C GLN A 45 0.09 8.73 15.49
N PHE A 46 -1.24 8.85 15.64
CA PHE A 46 -2.03 9.78 14.84
C PHE A 46 -1.59 11.23 15.07
N GLU A 47 -1.33 11.63 16.31
CA GLU A 47 -0.87 12.99 16.62
C GLU A 47 0.52 13.27 16.04
N SER A 48 1.44 12.32 16.14
CA SER A 48 2.77 12.45 15.54
C SER A 48 2.70 12.57 14.02
N ASP A 49 1.76 11.87 13.39
CA ASP A 49 1.66 11.83 11.93
C ASP A 49 0.90 13.04 11.37
N TRP A 50 -0.23 13.39 11.97
CA TRP A 50 -1.19 14.34 11.40
C TRP A 50 -1.38 15.61 12.23
N GLY A 51 -0.99 15.63 13.50
CA GLY A 51 -1.38 16.67 14.46
C GLY A 51 -1.04 18.09 13.99
N GLU A 52 0.16 18.28 13.46
CA GLU A 52 0.63 19.57 12.94
C GLU A 52 0.20 19.84 11.47
N LEU A 53 -0.29 18.81 10.78
CA LEU A 53 -0.62 18.86 9.36
C LEU A 53 -2.10 19.17 9.09
N VAL A 54 -2.94 19.13 10.11
CA VAL A 54 -4.37 19.47 10.03
C VAL A 54 -4.78 20.50 11.07
N LYS A 55 -5.83 21.26 10.77
CA LYS A 55 -6.34 22.27 11.71
C LYS A 55 -6.86 21.61 13.00
N PRO A 56 -6.73 22.25 14.18
CA PRO A 56 -7.14 21.65 15.46
C PRO A 56 -8.59 21.11 15.50
N PRO A 57 -9.62 21.76 14.90
CA PRO A 57 -10.97 21.20 14.85
C PRO A 57 -11.06 19.90 14.03
N VAL A 58 -10.32 19.81 12.93
CA VAL A 58 -10.24 18.59 12.11
C VAL A 58 -9.51 17.49 12.87
N CYS A 59 -8.37 17.82 13.49
CA CYS A 59 -7.59 16.88 14.30
C CYS A 59 -8.46 16.22 15.40
N ARG A 60 -9.23 17.02 16.15
CA ARG A 60 -10.13 16.49 17.19
C ARG A 60 -11.17 15.51 16.66
N ARG A 61 -11.74 15.79 15.48
CA ARG A 61 -12.78 14.94 14.87
C ARG A 61 -12.19 13.63 14.35
N LEU A 62 -11.01 13.68 13.74
CA LEU A 62 -10.30 12.49 13.29
C LEU A 62 -9.83 11.63 14.48
N ARG A 63 -9.36 12.26 15.56
CA ARG A 63 -9.03 11.58 16.83
C ARG A 63 -10.21 10.77 17.38
N ALA A 64 -11.44 11.28 17.24
CA ALA A 64 -12.62 10.62 17.76
C ALA A 64 -12.97 9.29 17.06
N VAL A 65 -12.37 8.98 15.91
CA VAL A 65 -12.58 7.72 15.17
C VAL A 65 -11.37 6.78 15.22
N ILE A 66 -10.34 7.12 16.01
CA ILE A 66 -9.19 6.24 16.26
C ILE A 66 -9.66 4.92 16.90
N GLY A 67 -9.15 3.80 16.37
CA GLY A 67 -9.53 2.46 16.84
C GLY A 67 -10.92 1.99 16.40
N VAL A 68 -11.71 2.84 15.75
CA VAL A 68 -13.04 2.47 15.24
C VAL A 68 -12.89 1.74 13.91
N ARG A 69 -13.44 0.53 13.83
CA ARG A 69 -13.27 -0.38 12.68
C ARG A 69 -14.59 -0.98 12.20
N ALA A 70 -14.54 -1.57 11.01
CA ALA A 70 -15.62 -2.33 10.40
C ALA A 70 -16.94 -1.54 10.36
N LEU A 71 -18.05 -2.18 10.70
CA LEU A 71 -19.38 -1.56 10.64
C LEU A 71 -19.49 -0.29 11.50
N ARG A 72 -18.76 -0.20 12.62
CA ARG A 72 -18.73 1.01 13.45
C ARG A 72 -18.07 2.18 12.72
N ALA A 73 -17.02 1.92 11.94
CA ALA A 73 -16.36 2.95 11.13
C ALA A 73 -17.27 3.40 9.99
N ARG A 74 -17.89 2.45 9.28
CA ARG A 74 -18.89 2.73 8.23
C ARG A 74 -20.00 3.65 8.74
N ASN A 75 -20.52 3.42 9.94
CA ASN A 75 -21.61 4.22 10.48
C ASN A 75 -21.19 5.64 10.87
N ARG A 76 -19.91 5.83 11.21
CA ARG A 76 -19.38 7.13 11.68
C ARG A 76 -18.75 7.97 10.58
N VAL A 77 -18.34 7.38 9.47
CA VAL A 77 -17.63 8.13 8.41
C VAL A 77 -18.46 9.29 7.83
N GLY A 78 -19.79 9.16 7.82
CA GLY A 78 -20.72 10.23 7.42
C GLY A 78 -20.60 11.49 8.29
N GLU A 79 -20.24 11.33 9.58
CA GLU A 79 -19.99 12.42 10.52
C GLU A 79 -18.78 13.27 10.11
N LEU A 80 -17.93 12.80 9.18
CA LEU A 80 -16.71 13.46 8.73
C LEU A 80 -16.83 13.97 7.29
N SER A 81 -18.05 14.08 6.77
CA SER A 81 -18.28 14.33 5.34
C SER A 81 -17.80 15.71 4.84
N ASP A 82 -17.67 16.68 5.73
CA ASP A 82 -17.12 18.03 5.52
C ASP A 82 -15.62 18.13 5.82
N VAL A 83 -15.03 17.11 6.46
CA VAL A 83 -13.58 17.09 6.73
C VAL A 83 -12.81 16.95 5.43
N ARG A 84 -11.73 17.73 5.31
CA ARG A 84 -10.79 17.66 4.20
C ARG A 84 -9.36 17.62 4.72
N VAL A 85 -8.54 16.76 4.12
CA VAL A 85 -7.08 16.78 4.25
C VAL A 85 -6.46 17.21 2.94
N SER A 86 -5.33 17.92 3.00
CA SER A 86 -4.64 18.35 1.78
C SER A 86 -3.79 17.21 1.21
N ARG A 87 -3.62 17.19 -0.12
CA ARG A 87 -2.70 16.24 -0.77
C ARG A 87 -1.28 16.39 -0.22
N LYS A 88 -0.81 17.63 -0.04
CA LYS A 88 0.51 17.93 0.55
C LYS A 88 0.70 17.30 1.93
N ALA A 89 -0.28 17.43 2.83
CA ALA A 89 -0.23 16.79 4.13
C ALA A 89 -0.20 15.25 4.00
N ALA A 90 -1.05 14.68 3.14
CA ALA A 90 -1.08 13.25 2.90
C ALA A 90 0.24 12.70 2.33
N GLU A 91 0.89 13.43 1.41
CA GLU A 91 2.20 13.07 0.86
C GLU A 91 3.30 13.13 1.93
N GLN A 92 3.26 14.11 2.84
CA GLN A 92 4.19 14.18 3.96
C GLN A 92 4.06 12.96 4.89
N VAL A 93 2.83 12.61 5.29
CA VAL A 93 2.58 11.41 6.10
C VAL A 93 2.99 10.14 5.36
N PHE A 94 2.61 10.03 4.09
CA PHE A 94 2.95 8.86 3.28
C PHE A 94 4.47 8.65 3.21
N ASN A 95 5.23 9.70 2.90
CA ASN A 95 6.69 9.61 2.78
C ASN A 95 7.38 9.39 4.13
N ALA A 96 6.90 9.99 5.21
CA ALA A 96 7.55 9.91 6.52
C ALA A 96 7.20 8.63 7.30
N ARG A 97 6.05 8.01 7.01
CA ARG A 97 5.48 6.93 7.84
C ARG A 97 5.10 5.71 7.03
N THR A 98 4.21 5.89 6.06
CA THR A 98 3.62 4.77 5.33
C THR A 98 4.65 4.06 4.46
N LEU A 99 5.37 4.79 3.63
CA LEU A 99 6.34 4.23 2.71
C LEU A 99 7.48 3.50 3.44
N PRO A 100 8.14 4.07 4.48
CA PRO A 100 9.17 3.35 5.25
C PRO A 100 8.65 2.07 5.90
N LEU A 101 7.41 2.06 6.40
CA LEU A 101 6.80 0.86 6.95
C LEU A 101 6.64 -0.25 5.89
N TYR A 102 6.21 0.11 4.68
CA TYR A 102 6.06 -0.85 3.58
C TYR A 102 7.39 -1.28 2.96
N GLU A 103 8.40 -0.41 2.94
CA GLU A 103 9.78 -0.78 2.63
C GLU A 103 10.29 -1.87 3.58
N LEU A 104 10.12 -1.68 4.89
CA LEU A 104 10.50 -2.66 5.91
C LEU A 104 9.74 -3.99 5.72
N ARG A 105 8.42 -3.92 5.54
CA ARG A 105 7.57 -5.10 5.32
C ARG A 105 7.97 -5.87 4.06
N ALA A 106 8.31 -5.15 2.98
CA ALA A 106 8.76 -5.76 1.74
C ALA A 106 10.12 -6.44 1.91
N ALA A 107 11.07 -5.79 2.59
CA ALA A 107 12.38 -6.39 2.89
C ALA A 107 12.24 -7.66 3.75
N GLN A 108 11.30 -7.68 4.69
CA GLN A 108 10.98 -8.87 5.50
C GLN A 108 10.31 -9.99 4.66
N ALA A 109 9.39 -9.63 3.77
CA ALA A 109 8.70 -10.60 2.92
C ALA A 109 9.63 -11.21 1.85
N PHE A 110 10.59 -10.42 1.37
CA PHE A 110 11.50 -10.77 0.29
C PHE A 110 12.96 -10.61 0.73
N PRO A 111 13.54 -11.56 1.50
CA PRO A 111 14.94 -11.50 1.89
C PRO A 111 15.86 -11.37 0.67
N GLY A 112 16.76 -10.38 0.68
CA GLY A 112 17.61 -10.02 -0.47
C GLY A 112 17.11 -8.82 -1.28
N LEU A 113 15.95 -8.25 -0.95
CA LEU A 113 15.37 -7.10 -1.63
C LEU A 113 16.34 -5.92 -1.78
N ASP A 114 17.07 -5.58 -0.70
CA ASP A 114 17.99 -4.43 -0.69
C ASP A 114 19.11 -4.52 -1.74
N ALA A 115 19.43 -5.74 -2.22
CA ALA A 115 20.44 -5.96 -3.24
C ALA A 115 19.93 -5.78 -4.68
N LEU A 116 18.61 -5.67 -4.89
CA LEU A 116 18.03 -5.46 -6.21
C LEU A 116 18.13 -3.98 -6.63
N PRO A 117 18.04 -3.65 -7.93
CA PRO A 117 17.91 -2.27 -8.40
C PRO A 117 16.70 -1.53 -7.81
N GLU A 118 16.75 -0.20 -7.75
CA GLU A 118 15.76 0.62 -7.03
C GLU A 118 14.33 0.46 -7.56
N ASP A 119 14.19 0.34 -8.87
CA ASP A 119 12.91 0.13 -9.55
C ASP A 119 12.29 -1.22 -9.17
N ALA A 120 13.09 -2.28 -9.15
CA ALA A 120 12.64 -3.60 -8.73
C ALA A 120 12.26 -3.63 -7.24
N ARG A 121 13.01 -2.92 -6.39
CA ARG A 121 12.64 -2.72 -4.98
C ARG A 121 11.29 -2.02 -4.87
N GLY A 122 11.10 -0.97 -5.66
CA GLY A 122 9.88 -0.20 -5.76
C GLY A 122 8.64 -1.02 -6.14
N ALA A 123 8.76 -1.81 -7.20
CA ALA A 123 7.70 -2.70 -7.65
C ALA A 123 7.26 -3.68 -6.55
N LEU A 124 8.22 -4.24 -5.80
CA LEU A 124 7.92 -5.18 -4.71
C LEU A 124 7.36 -4.49 -3.45
N VAL A 125 7.74 -3.24 -3.19
CA VAL A 125 7.08 -2.40 -2.16
C VAL A 125 5.62 -2.13 -2.53
N SER A 126 5.36 -1.76 -3.79
CA SER A 126 4.00 -1.60 -4.32
C SER A 126 3.18 -2.89 -4.18
N LEU A 127 3.77 -4.03 -4.56
CA LEU A 127 3.12 -5.33 -4.42
C LEU A 127 2.72 -5.62 -2.96
N VAL A 128 3.62 -5.38 -2.01
CA VAL A 128 3.37 -5.62 -0.58
C VAL A 128 2.35 -4.64 -0.01
N TYR A 129 2.32 -3.40 -0.50
CA TYR A 129 1.25 -2.46 -0.16
C TYR A 129 -0.12 -3.05 -0.53
N ASN A 130 -0.25 -3.54 -1.77
CA ASN A 130 -1.52 -4.04 -2.28
C ASN A 130 -1.93 -5.41 -1.72
N ARG A 131 -0.97 -6.33 -1.56
CA ARG A 131 -1.24 -7.75 -1.24
C ARG A 131 -0.90 -8.12 0.19
N GLY A 132 -0.20 -7.28 0.93
CA GLY A 132 0.41 -7.64 2.20
C GLY A 132 1.56 -8.65 2.06
N THR A 133 2.14 -9.04 3.20
CA THR A 133 3.35 -9.86 3.27
C THR A 133 3.10 -11.37 3.35
N SER A 134 1.84 -11.81 3.45
CA SER A 134 1.53 -13.24 3.64
C SER A 134 2.01 -14.09 2.46
N MET A 135 2.59 -15.23 2.81
CA MET A 135 3.03 -16.30 1.89
C MET A 135 2.15 -17.54 1.99
N VAL A 136 1.12 -17.50 2.83
CA VAL A 136 0.24 -18.61 3.17
C VAL A 136 -1.12 -18.39 2.53
N ASP A 137 -1.65 -19.45 1.93
CA ASP A 137 -3.02 -19.52 1.44
C ASP A 137 -3.91 -20.24 2.45
N SER A 138 -5.19 -19.85 2.51
CA SER A 138 -6.21 -20.67 3.16
C SER A 138 -6.66 -21.74 2.18
N SER A 139 -6.32 -23.00 2.42
CA SER A 139 -6.74 -24.12 1.55
C SER A 139 -8.26 -24.08 1.32
N PRO A 140 -8.77 -24.30 0.09
CA PRO A 140 -8.07 -24.76 -1.12
C PRO A 140 -7.55 -23.62 -2.04
N GLU A 141 -7.40 -22.39 -1.53
CA GLU A 141 -6.95 -21.26 -2.34
C GLU A 141 -5.48 -21.42 -2.80
N ASP A 142 -5.18 -20.89 -3.98
CA ASP A 142 -3.80 -20.76 -4.48
C ASP A 142 -3.58 -19.32 -4.99
N ARG A 143 -3.57 -18.36 -4.06
CA ARG A 143 -3.46 -16.92 -4.34
C ARG A 143 -2.07 -16.37 -4.02
N ARG A 144 -1.24 -17.11 -3.29
CA ARG A 144 0.12 -16.70 -2.88
C ARG A 144 1.24 -17.42 -3.65
N ARG A 145 0.91 -18.22 -4.67
CA ARG A 145 1.90 -18.90 -5.54
C ARG A 145 2.95 -17.95 -6.09
N GLU A 146 2.53 -16.88 -6.74
CA GLU A 146 3.44 -15.92 -7.38
C GLU A 146 4.23 -15.13 -6.32
N MET A 147 3.66 -14.84 -5.16
CA MET A 147 4.39 -14.23 -4.03
C MET A 147 5.56 -15.13 -3.57
N ARG A 148 5.35 -16.44 -3.46
CA ARG A 148 6.39 -17.41 -3.09
C ARG A 148 7.46 -17.54 -4.17
N ALA A 149 7.05 -17.56 -5.45
CA ALA A 149 7.97 -17.61 -6.59
C ALA A 149 8.84 -16.35 -6.67
N ILE A 150 8.24 -15.16 -6.50
CA ILE A 150 8.95 -13.88 -6.41
C ILE A 150 9.97 -13.92 -5.27
N ARG A 151 9.58 -14.39 -4.08
CA ARG A 151 10.54 -14.51 -2.95
C ARG A 151 11.75 -15.37 -3.29
N ALA A 152 11.55 -16.48 -3.99
CA ALA A 152 12.66 -17.32 -4.43
C ALA A 152 13.51 -16.64 -5.53
N ALA A 153 12.89 -15.87 -6.42
CA ALA A 153 13.58 -15.13 -7.47
C ALA A 153 14.41 -13.97 -6.92
N VAL A 154 13.90 -13.24 -5.92
CA VAL A 154 14.63 -12.18 -5.19
C VAL A 154 15.90 -12.72 -4.58
N ALA A 155 15.85 -13.89 -3.92
CA ALA A 155 17.03 -14.53 -3.33
C ALA A 155 18.12 -14.87 -4.36
N ARG A 156 17.76 -14.98 -5.65
CA ARG A 156 18.69 -15.24 -6.77
C ARG A 156 19.03 -13.99 -7.57
N GLY A 157 18.47 -12.82 -7.24
CA GLY A 157 18.60 -11.61 -8.05
C GLY A 157 17.99 -11.71 -9.45
N ASN A 158 17.06 -12.64 -9.69
CA ASN A 158 16.53 -12.90 -11.03
C ASN A 158 15.36 -11.95 -11.36
N LEU A 159 15.70 -10.78 -11.93
CA LEU A 159 14.74 -9.73 -12.28
C LEU A 159 13.71 -10.17 -13.33
N ALA A 160 14.14 -10.95 -14.33
CA ALA A 160 13.23 -11.44 -15.37
C ALA A 160 12.14 -12.35 -14.80
N GLU A 161 12.50 -13.24 -13.86
CA GLU A 161 11.53 -14.09 -13.17
C GLU A 161 10.59 -13.27 -12.27
N ILE A 162 11.10 -12.23 -11.58
CA ILE A 162 10.26 -11.35 -10.78
C ILE A 162 9.19 -10.68 -11.65
N ALA A 163 9.58 -10.10 -12.79
CA ALA A 163 8.66 -9.49 -13.74
C ALA A 163 7.64 -10.49 -14.30
N ALA A 164 8.08 -11.69 -14.67
CA ALA A 164 7.20 -12.75 -15.17
C ALA A 164 6.15 -13.18 -14.13
N GLN A 165 6.54 -13.33 -12.87
CA GLN A 165 5.63 -13.70 -11.79
C GLN A 165 4.66 -12.57 -11.43
N LEU A 166 5.08 -11.31 -11.50
CA LEU A 166 4.18 -10.15 -11.37
C LEU A 166 3.07 -10.19 -12.42
N ARG A 167 3.43 -10.44 -13.70
CA ARG A 167 2.42 -10.59 -14.77
C ARG A 167 1.54 -11.81 -14.58
N SER A 168 2.11 -12.97 -14.23
CA SER A 168 1.33 -14.19 -14.01
C SER A 168 0.29 -14.04 -12.89
N MET A 169 0.57 -13.17 -11.91
CA MET A 169 -0.35 -12.89 -10.79
C MET A 169 -1.67 -12.27 -11.23
N LYS A 170 -1.77 -11.70 -12.44
CA LYS A 170 -3.02 -11.12 -12.99
C LYS A 170 -4.17 -12.11 -13.05
N ARG A 171 -3.89 -13.41 -13.18
CA ARG A 171 -4.88 -14.51 -13.13
C ARG A 171 -5.81 -14.45 -11.92
N LEU A 172 -5.39 -13.80 -10.83
CA LEU A 172 -6.19 -13.67 -9.61
C LEU A 172 -7.40 -12.76 -9.77
N TRP A 173 -7.44 -11.95 -10.84
CA TRP A 173 -8.39 -10.87 -11.05
C TRP A 173 -8.97 -10.81 -12.47
N GLU A 174 -8.45 -11.62 -13.39
CA GLU A 174 -9.01 -11.78 -14.72
C GLU A 174 -10.49 -12.16 -14.66
N GLY A 175 -11.32 -11.51 -15.48
CA GLY A 175 -12.76 -11.72 -15.52
C GLY A 175 -13.55 -11.19 -14.31
N GLN A 176 -12.93 -10.58 -13.30
CA GLN A 176 -13.60 -10.12 -12.07
C GLN A 176 -13.91 -8.62 -12.04
N GLY A 177 -13.71 -7.90 -13.16
CA GLY A 177 -13.90 -6.44 -13.22
C GLY A 177 -12.84 -5.64 -12.43
N LEU A 178 -11.77 -6.27 -11.97
CA LEU A 178 -10.69 -5.67 -11.18
C LEU A 178 -9.52 -5.21 -12.08
N GLY A 179 -9.85 -4.52 -13.18
CA GLY A 179 -8.88 -4.10 -14.21
C GLY A 179 -7.76 -3.22 -13.68
N GLY A 180 -8.01 -2.40 -12.64
CA GLY A 180 -6.97 -1.59 -12.00
C GLY A 180 -5.86 -2.43 -11.34
N LEU A 181 -6.19 -3.60 -10.77
CA LEU A 181 -5.19 -4.50 -10.20
C LEU A 181 -4.37 -5.19 -11.30
N ILE A 182 -5.00 -5.50 -12.43
CA ILE A 182 -4.33 -6.09 -13.59
C ILE A 182 -3.33 -5.09 -14.20
N ALA A 183 -3.75 -3.83 -14.39
CA ALA A 183 -2.90 -2.76 -14.88
C ALA A 183 -1.71 -2.51 -13.93
N ARG A 184 -1.97 -2.41 -12.62
CA ARG A 184 -0.93 -2.25 -11.60
C ARG A 184 0.13 -3.36 -11.64
N ARG A 185 -0.27 -4.63 -11.80
CA ARG A 185 0.68 -5.74 -11.93
C ARG A 185 1.51 -5.67 -13.21
N GLU A 186 0.96 -5.11 -14.29
CA GLU A 186 1.73 -4.87 -15.52
C GLU A 186 2.76 -3.76 -15.32
N GLU A 187 2.34 -2.62 -14.76
CA GLU A 187 3.23 -1.49 -14.49
C GLU A 187 4.36 -1.86 -13.54
N GLU A 188 4.08 -2.65 -12.50
CA GLU A 188 5.12 -3.18 -11.60
C GLU A 188 6.11 -4.10 -12.34
N ALA A 189 5.64 -4.94 -13.27
CA ALA A 189 6.52 -5.80 -14.06
C ALA A 189 7.39 -4.99 -15.02
N GLN A 190 6.82 -3.98 -15.68
CA GLN A 190 7.53 -3.07 -16.57
C GLN A 190 8.60 -2.26 -15.81
N LEU A 191 8.29 -1.84 -14.59
CA LEU A 191 9.25 -1.16 -13.71
C LEU A 191 10.43 -2.08 -13.34
N VAL A 192 10.19 -3.37 -13.08
CA VAL A 192 11.30 -4.31 -12.86
C VAL A 192 12.18 -4.45 -14.11
N GLU A 193 11.57 -4.48 -15.29
CA GLU A 193 12.29 -4.64 -16.56
C GLU A 193 13.10 -3.39 -16.95
N SER A 194 12.60 -2.19 -16.65
CA SER A 194 13.34 -0.95 -16.88
C SER A 194 14.62 -0.88 -16.03
N ALA A 195 14.69 -1.65 -14.94
CA ALA A 195 15.85 -1.70 -14.06
C ALA A 195 17.05 -2.48 -14.63
N VAL A 196 16.84 -3.22 -15.73
CA VAL A 196 17.86 -4.01 -16.43
C VAL A 196 18.49 -3.20 -17.58
N ALA A 197 17.83 -2.11 -18.00
CA ALA A 197 18.20 -1.30 -19.16
C ALA A 197 19.33 -0.30 -18.88
#